data_AF-A0A524K180-F1
#
_entry.id   AF-A0A524K180-F1
#
_cell.length_a   1.000
_cell.length_b   1.000
_cell.length_c   1.000
_cell.angle_alpha   90.00
_cell.angle_beta   90.00
_cell.angle_gamma   90.00
#
_symmetry.space_group_name_H-M   'P 1'
#
loop_
_entity.id
_entity.type
_entity.pdbx_description
1 polymer ?
#
loop_
_entity_poly.entity_id
_entity_poly.type
_entity_poly.pdbx_seq_one_letter_code
_entity_poly.pdbx_strand_id
1 'polypeptide(L)'
;MLKFTLKDFSPITLADRKIILPLLLESDVFFCDYSFANLFMWGDIYSTSWFFHDERLWLYNGYDDLMLMPIGKVLSLPELIAVSDMLRQEGK
;
A
#
# COMPACT_ATOMS: atom_id res chain seq x y z
N MET A 1 16.21 -5.68 -6.48
CA MET A 1 15.52 -6.59 -5.54
C MET A 1 14.75 -5.69 -4.59
N LEU A 2 13.43 -5.85 -4.52
CA LEU A 2 12.56 -5.03 -3.68
C LEU A 2 13.04 -5.14 -2.23
N LYS A 3 13.31 -4.01 -1.56
CA LYS A 3 13.83 -4.03 -0.19
C LYS A 3 13.21 -2.89 0.62
N PHE A 4 12.18 -3.24 1.37
CA PHE A 4 11.56 -2.43 2.40
C PHE A 4 11.01 -3.36 3.49
N THR A 5 10.60 -2.76 4.60
CA THR A 5 10.02 -3.40 5.79
C THR A 5 8.69 -2.72 6.13
N LEU A 6 7.88 -3.32 6.99
CA LEU A 6 6.63 -2.69 7.45
C LEU A 6 6.87 -1.36 8.19
N LYS A 7 8.08 -1.10 8.68
CA LYS A 7 8.46 0.16 9.36
C LYS A 7 8.59 1.34 8.39
N ASP A 8 8.72 1.08 7.10
CA ASP A 8 8.81 2.14 6.08
C ASP A 8 7.44 2.76 5.76
N PHE A 9 6.35 2.12 6.20
CA PHE A 9 4.99 2.57 5.97
C PHE A 9 4.56 3.65 6.96
N SER A 10 3.93 4.69 6.44
CA SER A 10 3.38 5.79 7.24
C SER A 10 1.85 5.75 7.23
N PRO A 11 1.17 6.02 8.36
CA PRO A 11 -0.29 6.13 8.38
C PRO A 11 -0.78 7.14 7.35
N ILE A 12 -1.91 6.84 6.71
CA ILE A 12 -2.52 7.75 5.73
C ILE A 12 -3.10 8.97 6.44
N THR A 13 -2.75 10.16 5.96
CA THR A 13 -3.29 11.43 6.44
C THR A 13 -3.92 12.23 5.32
N LEU A 14 -4.70 13.26 5.67
CA LEU A 14 -5.30 14.15 4.68
C LEU A 14 -4.24 14.89 3.83
N ALA A 15 -3.04 15.13 4.39
CA ALA A 15 -1.94 15.79 3.69
C ALA A 15 -1.41 14.95 2.52
N ASP A 16 -1.56 13.63 2.58
CA ASP A 16 -1.07 12.68 1.57
C ASP A 16 -1.97 12.65 0.34
N ARG A 17 -3.17 13.27 0.40
CA ARG A 17 -4.10 13.36 -0.73
C ARG A 17 -3.43 13.85 -2.01
N LYS A 18 -2.56 14.85 -1.90
CA LYS A 18 -1.87 15.46 -3.05
C LYS A 18 -0.87 14.50 -3.73
N ILE A 19 -0.45 13.44 -3.05
CA ILE A 19 0.52 12.45 -3.53
C ILE A 19 -0.22 11.19 -3.99
N ILE A 20 -1.10 10.67 -3.14
CA ILE A 20 -1.77 9.38 -3.35
C ILE A 20 -2.86 9.49 -4.43
N LEU A 21 -3.67 10.55 -4.42
CA LEU A 21 -4.82 10.64 -5.33
C LEU A 21 -4.42 10.63 -6.81
N PRO A 22 -3.39 11.35 -7.29
CA PRO A 22 -2.93 11.24 -8.67
C PRO A 22 -2.56 9.81 -9.07
N LEU A 23 -1.83 9.09 -8.20
CA LEU A 23 -1.40 7.70 -8.46
C LEU A 23 -2.61 6.75 -8.57
N LEU A 24 -3.62 6.92 -7.71
CA LEU A 24 -4.86 6.15 -7.76
C LEU A 24 -5.61 6.38 -9.08
N LEU A 25 -5.69 7.65 -9.52
CA LEU A 25 -6.42 8.04 -10.73
C LEU A 25 -5.72 7.62 -12.04
N GLU A 26 -4.40 7.47 -12.02
CA GLU A 26 -3.63 6.95 -13.16
C GLU A 26 -3.72 5.42 -13.30
N SER A 27 -4.26 4.73 -12.28
CA SER A 27 -4.37 3.28 -12.26
C SER A 27 -5.72 2.80 -12.79
N ASP A 28 -5.72 1.67 -13.51
CA ASP A 28 -6.94 0.97 -13.94
C ASP A 28 -7.56 0.10 -12.82
N VAL A 29 -7.31 0.43 -11.56
CA VAL A 29 -7.81 -0.34 -10.42
C VAL A 29 -9.17 0.19 -9.98
N PHE A 30 -10.20 -0.67 -10.07
CA PHE A 30 -11.60 -0.27 -9.84
C PHE A 30 -12.19 -0.78 -8.50
N PHE A 31 -11.36 -1.24 -7.56
CA PHE A 31 -11.82 -1.65 -6.23
C PHE A 31 -11.94 -0.46 -5.28
N CYS A 32 -12.97 -0.46 -4.44
CA CYS A 32 -13.25 0.64 -3.52
C CYS A 32 -12.13 0.86 -2.48
N ASP A 33 -11.31 -0.16 -2.20
CA ASP A 33 -10.13 -0.06 -1.33
C ASP A 33 -9.08 0.94 -1.85
N TYR A 34 -9.10 1.25 -3.15
CA TYR A 34 -8.20 2.22 -3.78
C TYR A 34 -8.84 3.61 -3.96
N SER A 35 -9.89 3.90 -3.18
CA SER A 35 -10.42 5.26 -3.04
C SER A 35 -9.66 5.98 -1.95
N PHE A 36 -9.06 7.15 -2.25
CA PHE A 36 -8.41 7.98 -1.22
C PHE A 36 -9.37 8.31 -0.06
N ALA A 37 -10.65 8.54 -0.35
CA ALA A 37 -11.63 8.80 0.69
C ALA A 37 -11.79 7.60 1.62
N ASN A 38 -11.82 6.37 1.09
CA ASN A 38 -11.90 5.17 1.93
C ASN A 38 -10.61 4.94 2.71
N LEU A 39 -9.46 5.05 2.05
CA LEU A 39 -8.14 4.92 2.66
C LEU A 39 -7.96 5.87 3.87
N PHE A 40 -8.43 7.12 3.75
CA PHE A 40 -8.37 8.09 4.83
C PHE A 40 -9.45 7.86 5.90
N MET A 41 -10.72 7.74 5.50
CA MET A 41 -11.84 7.65 6.44
C MET A 41 -11.81 6.38 7.29
N TRP A 42 -11.35 5.27 6.71
CA TRP A 42 -11.23 3.99 7.41
C TRP A 42 -9.80 3.72 7.90
N GLY A 43 -8.87 4.66 7.68
CA GLY A 43 -7.45 4.48 7.98
C GLY A 43 -7.17 4.18 9.45
N ASP A 44 -7.90 4.82 10.36
CA ASP A 44 -7.76 4.56 11.80
C ASP A 44 -8.28 3.17 12.20
N ILE A 45 -9.36 2.70 11.57
CA ILE A 45 -9.98 1.39 11.86
C ILE A 45 -9.10 0.26 11.35
N TYR A 46 -8.64 0.37 10.10
CA TYR A 46 -7.81 -0.65 9.45
C TYR A 46 -6.31 -0.47 9.68
N SER A 47 -5.90 0.56 10.45
CA SER A 47 -4.49 0.95 10.56
C SER A 47 -3.82 1.08 9.19
N THR A 48 -4.52 1.70 8.23
CA THR A 48 -4.06 1.78 6.84
C THR A 48 -2.86 2.71 6.73
N SER A 49 -1.79 2.19 6.15
CA SER A 49 -0.53 2.90 5.95
C SER A 49 -0.04 2.73 4.52
N TRP A 50 0.82 3.66 4.10
CA TRP A 50 1.31 3.72 2.72
C TRP A 50 2.81 3.93 2.66
N PHE A 51 3.40 3.50 1.55
CA PHE A 51 4.80 3.75 1.20
C PHE A 51 4.93 3.85 -0.32
N PHE A 52 5.76 4.77 -0.80
CA PHE A 52 6.07 4.87 -2.23
C PHE A 52 7.49 4.41 -2.50
N HIS A 53 7.63 3.34 -3.28
CA HIS A 53 8.92 2.71 -3.54
C HIS A 53 8.95 1.97 -4.87
N ASP A 54 10.06 2.11 -5.60
CA ASP A 54 10.28 1.53 -6.94
C ASP A 54 9.08 1.80 -7.88
N GLU A 55 8.68 3.07 -7.95
CA GLU A 55 7.57 3.57 -8.79
C GLU A 55 6.22 2.91 -8.50
N ARG A 56 6.02 2.50 -7.25
CA ARG A 56 4.79 1.87 -6.78
C ARG A 56 4.29 2.49 -5.50
N LEU A 57 2.98 2.68 -5.42
CA LEU A 57 2.25 2.94 -4.20
C LEU A 57 1.90 1.60 -3.54
N TRP A 58 2.45 1.38 -2.36
CA TRP A 58 2.16 0.25 -1.49
C TRP A 58 1.16 0.67 -0.42
N LEU A 59 0.20 -0.22 -0.13
CA LEU A 59 -0.85 0.01 0.87
C LEU A 59 -0.94 -1.21 1.78
N TYR A 60 -0.73 -0.98 3.07
CA TYR A 60 -0.77 -2.01 4.10
C TYR A 60 -1.95 -1.76 5.03
N ASN A 61 -2.80 -2.78 5.21
CA ASN A 61 -3.84 -2.83 6.22
C ASN A 61 -3.26 -3.57 7.43
N GLY A 62 -2.92 -2.80 8.48
CA GLY A 62 -2.34 -3.35 9.69
C GLY A 62 -3.36 -4.06 10.58
N TYR A 63 -4.67 -3.83 10.43
CA TYR A 63 -5.69 -4.51 11.23
C TYR A 63 -5.83 -5.99 10.81
N ASP A 64 -6.01 -6.24 9.51
CA ASP A 64 -6.17 -7.59 8.95
C ASP A 64 -4.83 -8.25 8.58
N ASP A 65 -3.71 -7.52 8.75
CA ASP A 65 -2.36 -7.92 8.38
C ASP A 65 -2.24 -8.37 6.91
N LEU A 66 -2.66 -7.48 6.01
CA LEU A 66 -2.62 -7.73 4.57
C LEU A 66 -2.04 -6.56 3.80
N MET A 67 -1.38 -6.89 2.69
CA MET A 67 -0.89 -5.92 1.71
C MET A 67 -1.80 -5.95 0.48
N LEU A 68 -2.30 -4.78 0.09
CA LEU A 68 -3.02 -4.65 -1.17
C LEU A 68 -2.03 -4.74 -2.34
N MET A 69 -2.52 -5.10 -3.53
CA MET A 69 -1.68 -5.08 -4.72
C MET A 69 -1.19 -3.65 -4.98
N PRO A 70 0.12 -3.44 -5.23
CA PRO A 70 0.65 -2.11 -5.41
C PRO A 70 0.12 -1.47 -6.69
N ILE A 71 -0.05 -0.15 -6.67
CA ILE A 71 -0.37 0.64 -7.86
C ILE A 71 0.91 1.18 -8.48
N GLY A 72 1.01 1.14 -9.82
CA GLY A 72 2.12 1.68 -10.57
C GLY A 72 2.77 0.61 -11.45
N LYS A 73 4.10 0.53 -11.44
CA LYS A 73 4.87 -0.45 -12.20
C LYS A 73 4.39 -1.89 -11.94
N VAL A 74 4.32 -2.71 -13.00
CA VAL A 74 3.92 -4.12 -12.89
C VAL A 74 4.82 -4.86 -11.90
N LEU A 75 4.19 -5.64 -11.01
CA LEU A 75 4.90 -6.48 -10.05
C LEU A 75 5.28 -7.82 -10.70
N SER A 76 6.56 -8.14 -10.69
CA SER A 76 7.04 -9.45 -11.16
C SER A 76 6.82 -10.54 -10.11
N LEU A 77 6.77 -11.81 -10.53
CA LEU A 77 6.61 -12.94 -9.62
C LEU A 77 7.70 -13.00 -8.52
N PRO A 78 9.01 -12.80 -8.81
CA PRO A 78 10.03 -12.78 -7.76
C PRO A 78 9.82 -11.64 -6.75
N GLU A 79 9.36 -10.46 -7.18
CA GLU A 79 9.04 -9.37 -6.26
C GLU A 79 7.81 -9.70 -5.40
N LEU A 80 6.77 -10.31 -5.98
CA LEU A 80 5.59 -10.76 -5.23
C LEU A 80 5.96 -11.80 -4.15
N ILE A 81 6.82 -12.76 -4.48
CA ILE A 81 7.34 -13.74 -3.52
C ILE A 81 8.09 -13.02 -2.40
N ALA A 82 8.98 -12.08 -2.74
CA ALA A 82 9.75 -11.33 -1.74
C ALA A 82 8.87 -10.54 -0.76
N VAL A 83 7.80 -9.89 -1.25
CA VAL A 83 6.85 -9.18 -0.37
C VAL A 83 6.05 -10.15 0.49
N SER A 84 5.61 -11.28 -0.07
CA SER A 84 4.91 -12.33 0.68
C SER A 84 5.79 -12.90 1.81
N ASP A 85 7.06 -13.17 1.53
CA ASP A 85 8.02 -13.65 2.52
C ASP A 85 8.31 -12.59 3.59
N MET A 86 8.41 -11.31 3.22
CA MET A 86 8.56 -10.20 4.17
C MET A 86 7.35 -10.10 5.11
N LEU A 87 6.13 -10.15 4.58
CA LEU A 87 4.92 -10.11 5.41
C LEU A 87 4.83 -11.30 6.36
N ARG A 88 5.22 -12.51 5.93
CA ARG A 88 5.27 -13.68 6.83
C ARG A 88 6.28 -13.55 7.96
N GLN A 89 7.32 -12.75 7.79
CA GLN A 89 8.37 -12.54 8.78
C GLN A 89 8.07 -11.38 9.74
N GLU A 90 7.43 -10.33 9.23
CA GLU A 90 7.23 -9.07 9.96
C GLU A 90 5.77 -8.80 10.36
N GLY A 91 4.81 -9.50 9.75
CA GLY A 91 3.38 -9.42 10.03
C GLY A 91 3.02 -9.90 11.45
N LYS A 92 1.72 -9.83 11.75
CA LYS A 92 1.16 -10.11 13.09
C LYS A 92 0.97 -11.59 13.38
#